data_AF-A0A8J6WB37-F1
#
_entry.id   AF-A0A8J6WB37-F1
#
_cell.length_a   1.000
_cell.length_b   1.000
_cell.length_c   1.000
_cell.angle_alpha   90.00
_cell.angle_beta   90.00
_cell.angle_gamma   90.00
#
_symmetry.space_group_name_H-M   'P 1'
#
loop_
_entity.id
_entity.type
_entity.pdbx_description
1 polymer ?
#
loop_
_entity_poly.entity_id
_entity_poly.type
_entity_poly.pdbx_seq_one_letter_code
_entity_poly.pdbx_strand_id
1 'polypeptide(L)'
;MGNWRLGLRQIPVVVVLCLVMLGLWGVSQPAPSAVVCDRAAPGQVYCRATLPLPWAWLPSQSFLLNDVAMTSELCDNNPHGGVRFCHRLTLLGTAHQITLPEVRTPLSTAALREQLRQFVAGEGSPRLSWSSPGSGVPWRTLVIVLLLVAANWALWDVRWPPVAPSPLALDGAVPARRAIDTKD
;
A
#
# COMPACT_ATOMS: atom_id res chain seq x y z
N MET A 1 -18.53 43.63 -16.67
CA MET A 1 -18.75 42.19 -16.95
C MET A 1 -17.39 41.52 -17.08
N GLY A 2 -16.85 41.01 -15.98
CA GLY A 2 -15.51 40.41 -15.91
C GLY A 2 -15.61 38.94 -15.51
N ASN A 3 -14.91 38.09 -16.25
CA ASN A 3 -15.04 36.64 -16.29
C ASN A 3 -14.67 35.94 -14.96
N TRP A 4 -15.67 35.52 -14.18
CA TRP A 4 -15.53 34.70 -12.96
C TRP A 4 -15.66 33.18 -13.21
N ARG A 5 -15.26 32.67 -14.37
CA ARG A 5 -15.57 31.27 -14.77
C ARG A 5 -14.42 30.26 -14.74
N LEU A 6 -13.24 30.60 -14.23
CA LEU A 6 -12.07 29.71 -14.33
C LEU A 6 -11.53 29.12 -13.01
N GLY A 7 -12.11 29.46 -11.85
CA GLY A 7 -11.64 28.94 -10.55
C GLY A 7 -12.21 27.58 -10.11
N LEU A 8 -13.34 27.13 -10.67
CA LEU A 8 -14.02 25.90 -10.21
C LEU A 8 -13.55 24.60 -10.90
N ARG A 9 -12.60 24.67 -11.85
CA ARG A 9 -12.31 23.53 -12.74
C ARG A 9 -11.13 22.64 -12.32
N GLN A 10 -10.29 23.06 -11.37
CA GLN A 10 -9.09 22.31 -10.98
C GLN A 10 -9.24 21.46 -9.70
N ILE A 11 -10.11 21.88 -8.76
CA ILE A 11 -10.48 21.09 -7.57
C ILE A 11 -11.10 19.70 -7.91
N PRO A 12 -11.93 19.52 -8.96
CA PRO A 12 -12.50 18.20 -9.23
C PRO A 12 -11.45 17.18 -9.69
N VAL A 13 -10.39 17.61 -10.38
CA VAL A 13 -9.39 16.68 -10.92
C VAL A 13 -8.56 16.06 -9.81
N VAL A 14 -8.08 16.87 -8.85
CA VAL A 14 -7.26 16.38 -7.73
C VAL A 14 -8.06 15.43 -6.84
N VAL A 15 -9.31 15.77 -6.52
CA VAL A 15 -10.20 14.91 -5.71
C VAL A 15 -10.50 13.60 -6.42
N VAL A 16 -10.80 13.64 -7.72
CA VAL A 16 -11.02 12.42 -8.52
C VAL A 16 -9.76 11.56 -8.56
N LEU A 17 -8.58 12.16 -8.72
CA LEU A 17 -7.31 11.44 -8.77
C LEU A 17 -6.97 10.79 -7.42
N CYS A 18 -7.26 11.47 -6.30
CA CYS A 18 -7.17 10.90 -4.96
C CYS A 18 -8.15 9.73 -4.76
N LEU A 19 -9.41 9.86 -5.20
CA LEU A 19 -10.41 8.80 -5.11
C LEU A 19 -10.06 7.59 -5.97
N VAL A 20 -9.54 7.80 -7.18
CA VAL A 20 -9.09 6.73 -8.08
C VAL A 20 -7.86 6.01 -7.48
N MET A 21 -6.90 6.75 -6.92
CA MET A 21 -5.75 6.16 -6.21
C MET A 21 -6.19 5.37 -4.96
N LEU A 22 -7.17 5.88 -4.20
CA LEU A 22 -7.75 5.16 -3.05
C LEU A 22 -8.55 3.92 -3.49
N GLY A 23 -9.27 3.99 -4.60
CA GLY A 23 -9.96 2.84 -5.19
C GLY A 23 -8.99 1.77 -5.68
N LEU A 24 -7.96 2.16 -6.41
CA LEU A 24 -6.86 1.27 -6.82
C LEU A 24 -6.14 0.65 -5.62
N TRP A 25 -5.98 1.41 -4.53
CA TRP A 25 -5.43 0.93 -3.27
C TRP A 25 -6.32 -0.14 -2.61
N GLY A 26 -7.64 0.04 -2.61
CA GLY A 26 -8.58 -0.94 -2.09
C GLY A 26 -8.59 -2.25 -2.88
N VAL A 27 -8.26 -2.20 -4.17
CA VAL A 27 -8.24 -3.37 -5.06
C VAL A 27 -6.87 -4.07 -5.06
N SER A 28 -5.77 -3.36 -4.77
CA SER A 28 -4.45 -3.99 -4.66
C SER A 28 -4.38 -4.86 -3.39
N GLN A 29 -4.52 -6.18 -3.54
CA GLN A 29 -4.35 -7.08 -2.41
C GLN A 29 -2.88 -7.12 -1.96
N PRO A 30 -2.60 -7.00 -0.66
CA PRO A 30 -1.24 -7.09 -0.16
C PRO A 30 -0.71 -8.52 -0.33
N ALA A 31 0.59 -8.63 -0.59
CA ALA A 31 1.27 -9.92 -0.53
C ALA A 31 1.18 -10.52 0.88
N PRO A 32 1.11 -11.86 1.01
CA PRO A 32 1.05 -12.51 2.32
C PRO A 32 2.34 -12.26 3.11
N SER A 33 2.19 -12.05 4.42
CA SER A 33 3.28 -11.77 5.35
C SER A 33 3.98 -13.06 5.82
N ALA A 34 3.20 -14.12 6.01
CA ALA A 34 3.71 -15.44 6.28
C ALA A 34 2.85 -16.51 5.60
N VAL A 35 3.49 -17.62 5.28
CA VAL A 35 2.84 -18.81 4.71
C VAL A 35 3.33 -20.02 5.48
N VAL A 36 2.39 -20.81 5.98
CA VAL A 36 2.66 -22.05 6.71
C VAL A 36 2.01 -23.19 5.95
N CYS A 37 2.79 -24.21 5.60
CA CYS A 37 2.32 -25.44 4.98
C CYS A 37 2.53 -26.61 5.94
N ASP A 38 1.43 -27.23 6.36
CA ASP A 38 1.42 -28.39 7.24
C ASP A 38 1.07 -29.64 6.43
N ARG A 39 1.88 -30.69 6.55
CA ARG A 39 1.63 -31.98 5.89
C ARG A 39 0.75 -32.86 6.77
N ALA A 40 -0.45 -33.18 6.27
CA ALA A 40 -1.37 -34.09 6.96
C ALA A 40 -1.08 -35.56 6.61
N ALA A 41 -0.73 -35.82 5.35
CA ALA A 41 -0.35 -37.14 4.84
C ALA A 41 0.59 -36.98 3.63
N PRO A 42 1.27 -38.06 3.17
CA PRO A 42 2.03 -38.03 1.91
C PRO A 42 1.15 -37.54 0.76
N GLY A 43 1.62 -36.53 0.01
CA GLY A 43 0.86 -35.89 -1.08
C GLY A 43 -0.28 -34.97 -0.64
N GLN A 44 -0.54 -34.82 0.67
CA GLN A 44 -1.58 -33.93 1.21
C GLN A 44 -0.96 -32.88 2.13
N VAL A 45 -0.69 -31.71 1.55
CA VAL A 45 -0.12 -30.56 2.24
C VAL A 45 -1.15 -29.44 2.25
N TYR A 46 -1.46 -28.92 3.44
CA TYR A 46 -2.36 -27.80 3.65
C TYR A 46 -1.56 -26.53 3.90
N CYS A 47 -1.72 -25.55 3.02
CA CYS A 47 -1.06 -24.26 3.16
C CYS A 47 -2.04 -23.20 3.66
N ARG A 48 -1.55 -22.32 4.53
CA ARG A 48 -2.25 -21.18 5.08
C ARG A 48 -1.40 -19.93 4.91
N ALA A 49 -1.96 -18.91 4.28
CA ALA A 49 -1.33 -17.61 4.13
C ALA A 49 -1.96 -16.60 5.09
N THR A 50 -1.11 -15.86 5.80
CA THR A 50 -1.54 -14.76 6.68
C THR A 50 -1.24 -13.42 6.01
N LEU A 51 -2.15 -12.48 6.17
CA LEU A 51 -2.02 -11.13 5.61
C LEU A 51 -1.32 -10.20 6.61
N PRO A 52 -0.55 -9.21 6.13
CA PRO A 52 0.00 -8.17 6.99
C PRO A 52 -1.10 -7.25 7.55
N LEU A 53 -0.83 -6.60 8.68
CA LEU A 53 -1.71 -5.51 9.15
C LEU A 53 -1.72 -4.35 8.14
N PRO A 54 -2.85 -3.66 7.93
CA PRO A 54 -4.12 -3.82 8.64
C PRO A 54 -4.98 -5.00 8.17
N TRP A 55 -4.71 -5.63 7.02
CA TRP A 55 -5.55 -6.68 6.41
C TRP A 55 -5.61 -8.01 7.17
N ALA A 56 -5.01 -8.10 8.35
CA ALA A 56 -5.08 -9.30 9.20
C ALA A 56 -6.51 -9.68 9.62
N TRP A 57 -7.49 -8.77 9.51
CA TRP A 57 -8.91 -9.06 9.76
C TRP A 57 -9.60 -9.81 8.61
N LEU A 58 -9.03 -9.83 7.41
CA LEU A 58 -9.57 -10.61 6.30
C LEU A 58 -9.35 -12.12 6.56
N PRO A 59 -10.27 -12.99 6.10
CA PRO A 59 -10.13 -14.43 6.26
C PRO A 59 -8.81 -14.91 5.66
N SER A 60 -8.07 -15.70 6.43
CA SER A 60 -6.82 -16.30 5.97
C SER A 60 -7.10 -17.28 4.84
N GLN A 61 -6.29 -17.20 3.79
CA GLN A 61 -6.43 -18.07 2.63
C GLN A 61 -5.80 -19.42 2.96
N SER A 62 -6.63 -20.47 3.03
CA SER A 62 -6.18 -21.85 3.21
C SER A 62 -6.51 -22.68 1.98
N PHE A 63 -5.55 -23.47 1.50
CA PHE A 63 -5.75 -24.33 0.34
C PHE A 63 -4.90 -25.60 0.43
N LEU A 64 -5.31 -26.63 -0.31
CA LEU A 64 -4.53 -27.84 -0.52
C LEU A 64 -3.50 -27.58 -1.62
N LEU A 65 -2.24 -27.86 -1.32
CA LEU A 65 -1.13 -27.70 -2.24
C LEU A 65 -1.15 -28.82 -3.28
N ASN A 66 -1.28 -28.45 -4.54
CA ASN A 66 -1.22 -29.37 -5.67
C ASN A 66 0.19 -29.45 -6.25
N ASP A 67 0.83 -28.30 -6.43
CA ASP A 67 2.14 -28.20 -7.06
C ASP A 67 2.94 -27.00 -6.54
N VAL A 68 4.26 -27.02 -6.75
CA VAL A 68 5.18 -25.96 -6.38
C VAL A 68 6.00 -25.56 -7.61
N ALA A 69 5.66 -24.41 -8.20
CA ALA A 69 6.48 -23.79 -9.23
C ALA A 69 7.65 -23.03 -8.59
N MET A 70 8.80 -23.08 -9.23
CA MET A 70 10.02 -22.47 -8.70
C MET A 70 10.85 -21.84 -9.81
N THR A 71 11.21 -20.57 -9.60
CA THR A 71 12.18 -19.86 -10.43
C THR A 71 13.42 -19.59 -9.60
N SER A 72 14.59 -19.72 -10.20
CA SER A 72 15.87 -19.55 -9.52
C SER A 72 16.81 -18.72 -10.36
N GLU A 73 17.49 -17.79 -9.70
CA GLU A 73 18.45 -16.89 -10.31
C GLU A 73 19.73 -16.85 -9.47
N LEU A 74 20.87 -16.65 -10.13
CA LEU A 74 22.14 -16.45 -9.44
C LEU A 74 22.16 -15.02 -8.89
N CYS A 75 22.12 -14.89 -7.57
CA CYS A 75 21.96 -13.61 -6.91
C CYS A 75 23.28 -12.96 -6.53
N ASP A 76 24.24 -13.77 -6.14
CA ASP A 76 25.55 -13.31 -5.74
C ASP A 76 26.59 -14.34 -6.18
N ASN A 77 27.58 -13.84 -6.92
CA ASN A 77 28.75 -14.61 -7.35
C ASN A 77 30.00 -13.90 -6.83
N ASN A 78 30.08 -13.76 -5.51
CA ASN A 78 31.21 -13.12 -4.88
C ASN A 78 32.38 -14.12 -4.81
N PRO A 79 33.58 -13.80 -5.34
CA PRO A 79 34.73 -14.71 -5.27
C PRO A 79 35.20 -15.02 -3.85
N HIS A 80 34.82 -14.19 -2.86
CA HIS A 80 35.12 -14.40 -1.44
C HIS A 80 33.93 -14.91 -0.61
N GLY A 81 32.72 -14.90 -1.17
CA GLY A 81 31.50 -15.31 -0.50
C GLY A 81 30.76 -16.32 -1.37
N GLY A 82 30.69 -17.57 -0.92
CA GLY A 82 30.19 -18.68 -1.75
C GLY A 82 28.90 -18.37 -2.51
N VAL A 83 28.74 -19.04 -3.66
CA VAL A 83 27.63 -18.86 -4.61
C VAL A 83 26.28 -18.90 -3.90
N ARG A 84 25.46 -17.85 -4.09
CA ARG A 84 24.10 -17.79 -3.53
C ARG A 84 23.08 -17.67 -4.66
N PHE A 85 22.09 -18.55 -4.60
CA PHE A 85 20.94 -18.53 -5.47
C PHE A 85 19.77 -17.87 -4.77
N CYS A 86 19.03 -17.08 -5.52
CA CYS A 86 17.74 -16.54 -5.12
C CYS A 86 16.65 -17.41 -5.72
N HIS A 87 15.85 -18.00 -4.85
CA HIS A 87 14.75 -18.86 -5.24
C HIS A 87 13.45 -18.16 -4.95
N ARG A 88 12.57 -18.09 -5.95
CA ARG A 88 11.21 -17.62 -5.82
C ARG A 88 10.27 -18.78 -6.03
N LEU A 89 9.52 -19.09 -4.98
CA LEU A 89 8.61 -20.22 -4.94
C LEU A 89 7.17 -19.74 -5.15
N THR A 90 6.40 -20.52 -5.88
CA THR A 90 4.99 -20.26 -6.15
C THR A 90 4.21 -21.51 -5.81
N LEU A 91 3.39 -21.42 -4.77
CA LEU A 91 2.52 -22.50 -4.32
C LEU A 91 1.23 -22.48 -5.16
N LEU A 92 0.90 -23.61 -5.74
CA LEU A 92 -0.26 -23.79 -6.63
C LEU A 92 -1.28 -24.70 -5.95
N GLY A 93 -2.50 -24.21 -5.81
CA GLY A 93 -3.66 -24.95 -5.33
C GLY A 93 -4.82 -24.91 -6.32
N THR A 94 -5.92 -25.58 -6.00
CA THR A 94 -7.16 -25.48 -6.77
C THR A 94 -7.70 -24.04 -6.70
N ALA A 95 -7.55 -23.30 -7.81
CA ALA A 95 -7.91 -21.89 -7.94
C ALA A 95 -7.15 -20.89 -7.06
N HIS A 96 -6.04 -21.30 -6.43
CA HIS A 96 -5.23 -20.44 -5.58
C HIS A 96 -3.77 -20.48 -6.04
N GLN A 97 -3.15 -19.31 -6.13
CA GLN A 97 -1.72 -19.19 -6.43
C GLN A 97 -1.11 -18.19 -5.46
N ILE A 98 -0.08 -18.63 -4.74
CA ILE A 98 0.64 -17.78 -3.80
C ILE A 98 2.12 -17.77 -4.13
N THR A 99 2.60 -16.59 -4.52
CA THR A 99 4.02 -16.36 -4.76
C THR A 99 4.68 -15.96 -3.44
N LEU A 100 5.61 -16.79 -2.98
CA LEU A 100 6.38 -16.60 -1.76
C LEU A 100 7.46 -15.53 -1.97
N PRO A 101 7.92 -14.89 -0.87
CA PRO A 101 9.09 -14.02 -0.90
C PRO A 101 10.33 -14.79 -1.39
N GLU A 102 11.23 -14.07 -2.03
CA GLU A 102 12.49 -14.62 -2.51
C GLU A 102 13.37 -15.10 -1.35
N VAL A 103 13.92 -16.30 -1.46
CA VAL A 103 14.79 -16.91 -0.45
C VAL A 103 16.20 -17.04 -1.00
N ARG A 104 17.18 -16.51 -0.26
CA ARG A 104 18.61 -16.62 -0.57
C ARG A 104 19.18 -17.87 0.07
N THR A 105 19.66 -18.80 -0.74
CA THR A 105 20.30 -20.02 -0.24
C THR A 105 21.52 -20.39 -1.07
N PRO A 106 22.52 -21.09 -0.49
CA PRO A 106 23.61 -21.65 -1.26
C PRO A 106 23.20 -22.90 -2.07
N LEU A 107 21.98 -23.42 -1.86
CA LEU A 107 21.49 -24.61 -2.53
C LEU A 107 21.16 -24.32 -3.98
N SER A 108 21.54 -25.24 -4.87
CA SER A 108 21.16 -25.19 -6.28
C SER A 108 19.65 -25.44 -6.44
N THR A 109 19.11 -24.99 -7.57
CA THR A 109 17.71 -25.18 -7.96
C THR A 109 17.26 -26.65 -7.86
N ALA A 110 18.11 -27.58 -8.28
CA ALA A 110 17.82 -29.00 -8.28
C ALA A 110 17.76 -29.56 -6.85
N ALA A 111 18.71 -29.18 -5.99
CA ALA A 111 18.74 -29.63 -4.60
C ALA A 111 17.52 -29.14 -3.81
N LEU A 112 17.15 -27.87 -3.98
CA LEU A 112 15.97 -27.31 -3.32
C LEU A 112 14.67 -27.95 -3.82
N ARG A 113 14.58 -28.22 -5.14
CA ARG A 113 13.43 -28.93 -5.72
C ARG A 113 13.30 -30.35 -5.16
N GLU A 114 14.40 -31.07 -4.99
CA GLU A 114 14.37 -32.40 -4.41
C GLU A 114 13.93 -32.36 -2.94
N GLN A 115 14.40 -31.39 -2.15
CA GLN A 115 13.95 -31.23 -0.77
C GLN A 115 12.44 -30.95 -0.67
N LEU A 116 11.90 -30.12 -1.56
CA LEU A 116 10.45 -29.86 -1.63
C LEU A 116 9.68 -31.11 -2.05
N ARG A 117 10.22 -31.88 -3.00
CA ARG A 117 9.62 -33.15 -3.44
C ARG A 117 9.58 -34.17 -2.30
N GLN A 118 10.67 -34.32 -1.56
CA GLN A 118 10.75 -35.18 -0.37
C GLN A 118 9.74 -34.76 0.70
N PHE A 119 9.62 -33.45 0.96
CA PHE A 119 8.61 -32.92 1.87
C PHE A 119 7.19 -33.33 1.46
N VAL A 120 6.82 -33.13 0.19
CA VAL A 120 5.49 -33.54 -0.32
C VAL A 120 5.31 -35.05 -0.27
N ALA A 121 6.37 -35.82 -0.55
CA ALA A 121 6.35 -37.28 -0.54
C ALA A 121 6.21 -37.92 0.85
N GLY A 122 6.29 -37.15 1.94
CA GLY A 122 6.19 -37.71 3.29
C GLY A 122 7.54 -37.85 4.01
N GLU A 123 8.63 -37.46 3.38
CA GLU A 123 9.98 -37.52 3.95
C GLU A 123 10.35 -36.17 4.60
N GLY A 124 11.20 -36.19 5.63
CA GLY A 124 11.65 -34.95 6.31
C GLY A 124 10.61 -34.28 7.21
N SER A 125 10.74 -32.96 7.38
CA SER A 125 9.97 -32.15 8.33
C SER A 125 8.47 -32.12 7.99
N PRO A 126 7.55 -32.20 8.97
CA PRO A 126 6.11 -32.19 8.72
C PRO A 126 5.54 -30.80 8.41
N ARG A 127 6.33 -29.74 8.60
CA ARG A 127 5.91 -28.35 8.48
C ARG A 127 6.96 -27.53 7.74
N LEU A 128 6.50 -26.69 6.82
CA LEU A 128 7.29 -25.65 6.17
C LEU A 128 6.69 -24.29 6.51
N SER A 129 7.53 -23.34 6.88
CA SER A 129 7.10 -21.98 7.21
C SER A 129 7.99 -20.98 6.50
N TRP A 130 7.36 -20.02 5.84
CA TRP A 130 8.00 -18.85 5.28
C TRP A 130 7.45 -17.61 5.94
N SER A 131 8.34 -16.71 6.33
CA SER A 131 8.00 -15.39 6.80
C SER A 131 8.83 -14.40 6.01
N SER A 132 8.18 -13.45 5.34
CA SER A 132 8.92 -12.30 4.83
C SER A 132 8.98 -11.26 5.95
N PRO A 133 10.15 -10.65 6.23
CA PRO A 133 10.09 -9.27 6.68
C PRO A 133 9.38 -8.53 5.55
N GLY A 134 8.16 -8.03 5.81
CA GLY A 134 7.33 -7.47 4.77
C GLY A 134 8.16 -6.50 3.93
N SER A 135 8.22 -6.71 2.62
CA SER A 135 8.74 -5.73 1.66
C SER A 135 7.75 -4.57 1.64
N GLY A 136 7.73 -3.83 2.73
CA GLY A 136 7.11 -2.53 2.79
C GLY A 136 8.05 -1.61 2.05
N VAL A 137 7.94 -1.54 0.72
CA VAL A 137 8.07 -0.22 0.10
C VAL A 137 7.16 0.66 0.95
N PRO A 138 7.68 1.68 1.65
CA PRO A 138 6.89 2.40 2.62
C PRO A 138 5.96 3.29 1.81
N TRP A 139 4.92 2.73 1.21
CA TRP A 139 3.93 3.45 0.41
C TRP A 139 3.23 4.52 1.26
N ARG A 140 3.27 4.37 2.60
CA ARG A 140 3.04 5.45 3.56
C ARG A 140 3.83 6.72 3.27
N THR A 141 5.13 6.63 2.95
CA THR A 141 5.94 7.79 2.55
C THR A 141 5.47 8.38 1.22
N LEU A 142 5.05 7.56 0.25
CA LEU A 142 4.50 8.08 -1.02
C LEU A 142 3.17 8.81 -0.79
N VAL A 143 2.26 8.25 0.03
CA VAL A 143 0.99 8.89 0.38
C VAL A 143 1.21 10.16 1.22
N ILE A 144 2.13 10.15 2.18
CA ILE A 144 2.48 11.32 2.99
C ILE A 144 3.11 12.40 2.11
N VAL A 145 4.03 12.04 1.21
CA VAL A 145 4.63 12.99 0.25
C VAL A 145 3.56 13.56 -0.66
N LEU A 146 2.63 12.74 -1.16
CA LEU A 146 1.55 13.23 -2.04
C LEU A 146 0.58 14.15 -1.30
N LEU A 147 0.22 13.82 -0.05
CA LEU A 147 -0.60 14.68 0.82
C LEU A 147 0.11 15.99 1.16
N LEU A 148 1.41 15.95 1.44
CA LEU A 148 2.22 17.15 1.69
C LEU A 148 2.35 18.02 0.44
N VAL A 149 2.53 17.41 -0.74
CA VAL A 149 2.57 18.14 -2.02
C VAL A 149 1.21 18.78 -2.32
N ALA A 150 0.10 18.07 -2.09
CA ALA A 150 -1.25 18.61 -2.27
C ALA A 150 -1.56 19.74 -1.27
N ALA A 151 -1.17 19.58 0.00
CA ALA A 151 -1.32 20.63 1.01
C ALA A 151 -0.46 21.86 0.69
N ASN A 152 0.78 21.66 0.25
CA ASN A 152 1.69 22.73 -0.15
C ASN A 152 1.14 23.51 -1.37
N TRP A 153 0.56 22.81 -2.34
CA TRP A 153 -0.14 23.44 -3.47
C TRP A 153 -1.37 24.24 -3.04
N ALA A 154 -2.21 23.69 -2.16
CA ALA A 154 -3.39 24.38 -1.64
C ALA A 154 -3.04 25.64 -0.82
N LEU A 155 -1.88 25.65 -0.15
CA LEU A 155 -1.37 26.81 0.58
C LEU A 155 -0.85 27.92 -0.34
N TRP A 156 -0.33 27.56 -1.52
CA TRP A 156 0.14 28.53 -2.52
C TRP A 156 -1.00 29.34 -3.16
N ASP A 157 -2.18 28.74 -3.36
CA ASP A 157 -3.33 29.42 -3.98
C ASP A 157 -4.01 30.47 -3.07
N VAL A 158 -3.79 30.43 -1.75
CA VAL A 158 -4.51 31.31 -0.81
C VAL A 158 -3.86 32.70 -0.67
N ARG A 159 -2.65 32.94 -1.19
CA ARG A 159 -1.93 34.19 -0.90
C ARG A 159 -1.15 34.82 -2.06
N TRP A 160 -1.67 34.82 -3.29
CA TRP A 160 -1.05 35.65 -4.33
C TRP A 160 -2.03 36.26 -5.36
N PRO A 161 -2.00 37.60 -5.57
CA PRO A 161 -1.26 38.63 -4.83
C PRO A 161 -2.01 39.04 -3.54
N PRO A 162 -1.30 39.52 -2.50
CA PRO A 162 -1.93 40.01 -1.28
C PRO A 162 -2.77 41.25 -1.57
N VAL A 163 -4.09 41.14 -1.41
CA VAL A 163 -4.98 42.31 -1.43
C VAL A 163 -4.64 43.15 -0.21
N ALA A 164 -4.19 44.40 -0.44
CA ALA A 164 -3.93 45.35 0.64
C ALA A 164 -5.20 45.54 1.48
N PRO A 165 -5.12 45.50 2.83
CA PRO A 165 -6.30 45.73 3.66
C PRO A 165 -6.84 47.13 3.39
N SER A 166 -8.12 47.20 3.04
CA SER A 166 -8.83 48.46 2.84
C SER A 166 -8.78 49.28 4.15
N PRO A 167 -8.44 50.59 4.11
CA PRO A 167 -8.44 51.40 5.31
C PRO A 167 -9.88 51.49 5.85
N LEU A 168 -10.06 51.22 7.14
CA LEU A 168 -11.31 51.47 7.84
C LEU A 168 -11.72 52.93 7.62
N ALA A 169 -12.77 53.15 6.85
CA ALA A 169 -13.47 54.42 6.83
C ALA A 169 -14.16 54.60 8.19
N LEU A 170 -13.54 55.41 9.05
CA LEU A 170 -14.14 55.91 10.28
C LEU A 170 -15.03 57.11 9.91
N ASP A 171 -16.20 56.87 9.33
CA ASP A 171 -17.16 57.95 9.06
C ASP A 171 -18.61 57.48 9.25
N GLY A 172 -19.32 58.20 10.12
CA GLY A 172 -20.77 58.34 10.03
C GLY A 172 -21.61 57.51 11.01
N ALA A 173 -21.71 57.93 12.27
CA ALA A 173 -22.87 57.61 13.11
C ALA A 173 -23.21 58.77 14.08
N VAL A 174 -23.79 59.84 13.53
CA VAL A 174 -24.74 60.69 14.25
C VAL A 174 -26.04 60.62 13.45
N PRO A 175 -27.15 60.10 14.02
CA PRO A 175 -28.13 61.02 14.59
C PRO A 175 -28.95 60.46 15.76
N ALA A 176 -29.24 61.32 16.74
CA ALA A 176 -30.45 61.21 17.55
C ALA A 176 -31.16 62.57 17.54
N ARG A 177 -32.12 62.73 16.61
CA ARG A 177 -33.14 63.78 16.62
C ARG A 177 -34.05 63.58 17.83
N ARG A 178 -34.36 64.66 18.56
CA ARG A 178 -35.75 65.10 18.81
C ARG A 178 -35.75 66.50 19.41
N ALA A 179 -36.04 67.48 18.57
CA ALA A 179 -36.66 68.73 18.98
C ALA A 179 -38.15 68.45 19.21
N ILE A 180 -38.64 68.71 20.41
CA ILE A 180 -40.06 68.96 20.67
C ILE A 180 -40.12 70.42 21.11
N ASP A 181 -40.57 71.24 20.17
CA ASP A 181 -40.96 72.62 20.38
C ASP A 181 -42.48 72.60 20.66
N THR A 182 -42.88 73.12 21.81
CA THR A 182 -44.23 73.64 22.03
C THR A 182 -44.12 74.90 22.86
N LYS A 183 -44.28 76.00 22.13
CA LYS A 183 -44.72 77.33 22.54
C LYS A 183 -46.01 77.27 23.39
N ASP A 184 -45.95 77.81 24.60
CA ASP A 184 -46.78 78.91 25.12
C ASP A 184 -46.14 79.48 26.40
#